data_AF-A0A0G0NU12-F1
#
_entry.id   AF-A0A0G0NU12-F1
#
_cell.length_a   1.000
_cell.length_b   1.000
_cell.length_c   1.000
_cell.angle_alpha   90.00
_cell.angle_beta   90.00
_cell.angle_gamma   90.00
#
_symmetry.space_group_name_H-M   'P 1'
#
loop_
_entity.id
_entity.type
_entity.pdbx_description
1 polymer ?
#
loop_
_entity_poly.entity_id
_entity_poly.type
_entity_poly.pdbx_seq_one_letter_code
_entity_poly.pdbx_strand_id
1 'polypeptide(L)'
;MAKELVPELDERNFFLEPEMRNHGPATGFTAMEMIKRGMGDEPFMLIQTDLIRTDNELFLKAMDLADEIARREKVYITGGMKPEFIVEGVDYLVKGELIKEVSGVKLYRVADYIDRTEKEKIKSMMGSDNLLLHWNHTAMTGNNLME
;
A
#
# COMPACT_ATOMS: atom_id res chain seq x y z
N MET A 1 -3.65 -23.83 -7.23
CA MET A 1 -4.53 -22.81 -6.60
C MET A 1 -3.76 -22.14 -5.45
N ALA A 2 -4.18 -20.97 -4.94
CA ALA A 2 -3.44 -20.26 -3.88
C ALA A 2 -3.07 -21.14 -2.66
N LYS A 3 -3.98 -22.02 -2.22
CA LYS A 3 -3.75 -22.97 -1.12
C LYS A 3 -2.61 -23.96 -1.36
N GLU A 4 -2.27 -24.27 -2.61
CA GLU A 4 -1.13 -25.14 -2.94
C GLU A 4 0.22 -24.42 -2.80
N LEU A 5 0.22 -23.08 -2.95
CA LEU A 5 1.42 -22.26 -2.82
C LEU A 5 1.76 -21.95 -1.36
N VAL A 6 0.75 -21.93 -0.48
CA VAL A 6 0.86 -21.60 0.94
C VAL A 6 0.05 -22.59 1.81
N PRO A 7 0.43 -23.89 1.82
CA PRO A 7 -0.30 -24.95 2.51
C PRO A 7 -0.36 -24.77 4.04
N GLU A 8 0.50 -23.92 4.60
CA GLU A 8 0.54 -23.57 6.02
C GLU A 8 -0.57 -22.63 6.48
N LEU A 9 -1.26 -21.94 5.56
CA LEU A 9 -2.34 -21.01 5.90
C LEU A 9 -3.67 -21.74 6.15
N ASP A 10 -4.38 -21.30 7.19
CA ASP A 10 -5.74 -21.78 7.50
C ASP A 10 -6.71 -21.40 6.37
N GLU A 11 -7.61 -22.33 6.02
CA GLU A 11 -8.61 -22.13 4.96
C GLU A 11 -9.50 -20.90 5.18
N ARG A 12 -9.74 -20.52 6.43
CA ARG A 12 -10.51 -19.33 6.81
C ARG A 12 -9.83 -18.00 6.45
N ASN A 13 -8.55 -18.03 6.07
CA ASN A 13 -7.79 -16.85 5.65
C ASN A 13 -7.77 -16.67 4.13
N PHE A 14 -8.45 -17.54 3.37
CA PHE A 14 -8.63 -17.37 1.93
C PHE A 14 -9.95 -16.67 1.66
N PHE A 15 -9.89 -15.45 1.15
CA PHE A 15 -11.06 -14.67 0.76
C PHE A 15 -11.30 -14.89 -0.73
N LEU A 16 -12.36 -15.62 -1.06
CA LEU A 16 -12.71 -15.93 -2.45
C LEU A 16 -13.68 -14.88 -2.98
N GLU A 17 -13.23 -14.10 -3.95
CA GLU A 17 -14.10 -13.20 -4.70
C GLU A 17 -14.92 -13.98 -5.74
N PRO A 18 -16.22 -13.69 -5.91
CA PRO A 18 -17.06 -14.38 -6.87
C PRO A 18 -16.72 -14.03 -8.33
N GLU A 19 -16.10 -12.87 -8.54
CA GLU A 19 -15.70 -12.34 -9.84
C GLU A 19 -14.60 -11.29 -9.68
N MET A 20 -13.79 -11.10 -10.72
CA MET A 20 -12.72 -10.10 -10.71
C MET A 20 -13.29 -8.69 -10.88
N ARG A 21 -13.23 -7.87 -9.83
CA ARG A 21 -13.76 -6.48 -9.83
C ARG A 21 -12.70 -5.42 -9.52
N ASN A 22 -11.43 -5.71 -9.83
CA ASN A 22 -10.27 -4.85 -9.55
C ASN A 22 -10.00 -4.73 -8.03
N HIS A 23 -8.99 -3.95 -7.63
CA HIS A 23 -8.49 -3.97 -6.25
C HIS A 23 -9.46 -3.32 -5.23
N GLY A 24 -10.23 -2.30 -5.62
CA GLY A 24 -11.11 -1.56 -4.69
C GLY A 24 -12.12 -2.46 -3.96
N PRO A 25 -12.91 -3.28 -4.66
CA PRO A 25 -13.80 -4.25 -4.04
C PRO A 25 -13.09 -5.28 -3.15
N ALA A 26 -11.92 -5.78 -3.55
CA ALA A 26 -11.11 -6.69 -2.73
C ALA A 26 -10.63 -6.02 -1.42
N THR A 27 -10.22 -4.75 -1.49
CA THR A 27 -9.84 -3.92 -0.33
C THR A 27 -11.03 -3.76 0.63
N GLY A 28 -12.21 -3.39 0.11
CA GLY A 28 -13.42 -3.26 0.93
C GLY A 28 -13.87 -4.58 1.54
N PHE A 29 -13.79 -5.68 0.78
CA PHE A 29 -14.12 -7.02 1.28
C PHE A 29 -13.19 -7.43 2.42
N THR A 30 -11.89 -7.16 2.30
CA THR A 30 -10.91 -7.41 3.37
C THR A 30 -11.26 -6.63 4.63
N ALA A 31 -11.56 -5.33 4.53
CA ALA A 31 -11.96 -4.52 5.68
C ALA A 31 -13.24 -5.04 6.34
N MET A 32 -14.25 -5.41 5.57
CA MET A 32 -15.49 -5.99 6.10
C MET A 32 -15.25 -7.33 6.81
N GLU A 33 -14.38 -8.20 6.28
CA GLU A 33 -14.00 -9.43 6.95
C GLU A 33 -13.25 -9.18 8.26
N MET A 34 -12.37 -8.18 8.30
CA MET A 34 -11.70 -7.75 9.54
C MET A 34 -12.71 -7.27 10.59
N ILE A 35 -13.66 -6.41 10.20
CA ILE A 35 -14.72 -5.92 11.08
C ILE A 35 -15.56 -7.07 11.63
N LYS A 36 -16.03 -7.97 10.75
CA LYS A 36 -16.85 -9.13 11.11
C LYS A 36 -16.14 -10.08 12.09
N ARG A 37 -14.80 -10.13 12.04
CA ARG A 37 -13.96 -10.92 12.96
C ARG A 37 -13.66 -10.21 14.27
N GLY A 38 -14.17 -9.00 14.49
CA GLY A 38 -13.89 -8.19 15.68
C GLY A 38 -12.50 -7.53 15.64
N MET A 39 -11.89 -7.44 14.46
CA MET A 39 -10.57 -6.85 14.21
C MET A 39 -10.68 -5.55 13.41
N GLY A 40 -11.81 -4.84 13.49
CA GLY A 40 -12.06 -3.62 12.71
C GLY A 40 -11.07 -2.49 13.00
N ASP A 41 -10.52 -2.44 14.22
CA ASP A 41 -9.52 -1.44 14.64
C ASP A 41 -8.08 -1.94 14.48
N GLU A 42 -7.87 -3.19 14.08
CA GLU A 42 -6.53 -3.70 13.76
C GLU A 42 -6.13 -3.21 12.37
N PRO A 43 -4.94 -2.62 12.21
CA PRO A 43 -4.38 -2.35 10.91
C PRO A 43 -4.24 -3.64 10.10
N PHE A 44 -4.56 -3.57 8.82
CA PHE A 44 -4.18 -4.59 7.85
C PHE A 44 -3.36 -3.94 6.74
N MET A 45 -2.47 -4.73 6.14
CA MET A 45 -1.70 -4.30 4.98
C MET A 45 -2.14 -5.10 3.75
N LEU A 46 -2.43 -4.39 2.67
CA LEU A 46 -2.62 -4.97 1.34
C LEU A 46 -1.28 -4.93 0.61
N ILE A 47 -0.89 -6.05 0.02
CA ILE A 47 0.38 -6.20 -0.68
C ILE A 47 0.12 -6.86 -2.03
N GLN A 48 0.46 -6.17 -3.13
CA GLN A 48 0.40 -6.78 -4.47
C GLN A 48 1.46 -7.90 -4.58
N THR A 49 1.03 -9.08 -5.05
CA THR A 49 1.81 -10.32 -5.06
C THR A 49 2.76 -10.48 -6.24
N ASP A 50 2.63 -9.62 -7.25
CA ASP A 50 3.41 -9.61 -8.50
C ASP A 50 4.56 -8.59 -8.47
N LEU A 51 4.86 -8.02 -7.31
CA LEU A 51 5.98 -7.09 -7.10
C LEU A 51 7.12 -7.78 -6.34
N ILE A 52 8.33 -7.69 -6.88
CA ILE A 52 9.56 -8.12 -6.21
C ILE A 52 10.05 -6.98 -5.32
N ARG A 53 10.21 -7.27 -4.03
CA ARG A 53 10.87 -6.38 -3.05
C ARG A 53 12.25 -6.94 -2.76
N THR A 54 13.29 -6.16 -3.00
CA THR A 54 14.68 -6.62 -2.85
C THR A 54 15.28 -6.24 -1.50
N ASP A 55 14.82 -5.16 -0.88
CA ASP A 55 15.22 -4.74 0.46
C ASP A 55 14.14 -5.13 1.48
N ASN A 56 14.21 -6.38 1.94
CA ASN A 56 13.23 -6.93 2.89
C ASN A 56 13.27 -6.22 4.24
N GLU A 57 14.45 -5.79 4.70
CA GLU A 57 14.59 -5.16 6.00
C GLU A 57 13.97 -3.76 6.01
N LEU A 58 14.21 -2.97 4.96
CA LEU A 58 13.57 -1.67 4.79
C LEU A 58 12.05 -1.82 4.65
N PHE A 59 11.58 -2.83 3.91
CA PHE A 59 10.15 -3.07 3.76
C PHE A 59 9.49 -3.40 5.10
N LEU A 60 10.05 -4.30 5.90
CA LEU A 60 9.51 -4.63 7.22
C LEU A 60 9.49 -3.41 8.17
N LYS A 61 10.56 -2.59 8.18
CA LYS A 61 10.57 -1.34 8.95
C LYS A 61 9.49 -0.36 8.49
N ALA A 62 9.22 -0.30 7.19
CA ALA A 62 8.13 0.53 6.66
C ALA A 62 6.75 -0.02 7.06
N MET A 63 6.58 -1.34 7.14
CA MET A 63 5.37 -1.96 7.66
C MET A 63 5.15 -1.64 9.14
N ASP A 64 6.19 -1.72 9.97
CA ASP A 64 6.11 -1.38 11.40
C ASP A 64 5.69 0.08 11.61
N LEU A 65 6.26 0.99 10.81
CA LEU A 65 5.87 2.40 10.85
C LEU A 65 4.42 2.60 10.37
N ALA A 66 3.99 1.89 9.33
CA ALA A 66 2.62 1.96 8.84
C ALA A 66 1.61 1.45 9.90
N ASP A 67 1.92 0.37 10.61
CA ASP A 67 1.12 -0.11 11.74
C ASP A 67 1.03 0.94 12.86
N GLU A 68 2.16 1.52 13.28
CA GLU A 68 2.20 2.57 14.32
C GLU A 68 1.25 3.73 13.99
N ILE A 69 1.29 4.20 12.74
CA ILE A 69 0.48 5.32 12.27
C ILE A 69 -0.99 4.92 12.12
N ALA A 70 -1.30 3.77 11.51
CA ALA A 70 -2.67 3.32 11.28
C ALA A 70 -3.46 3.11 12.59
N ARG A 71 -2.78 2.76 13.70
CA ARG A 71 -3.41 2.64 15.03
C ARG A 71 -3.77 3.97 15.68
N ARG A 72 -3.06 5.04 15.31
CA ARG A 72 -3.16 6.35 15.97
C ARG A 72 -3.94 7.37 15.16
N GLU A 73 -3.88 7.25 13.84
CA GLU A 73 -4.39 8.25 12.91
C GLU A 73 -5.34 7.62 11.91
N LYS A 74 -6.43 8.35 11.59
CA LYS A 74 -7.36 7.98 10.52
C LYS A 74 -6.78 8.41 9.16
N VAL A 75 -5.77 7.70 8.69
CA VAL A 75 -5.06 8.00 7.44
C VAL A 75 -4.86 6.75 6.59
N TYR A 76 -4.92 6.92 5.26
CA TYR A 76 -4.59 5.87 4.31
C TYR A 76 -3.10 5.94 3.98
N ILE A 77 -2.37 4.88 4.28
CA ILE A 77 -0.91 4.85 4.17
C ILE A 77 -0.55 4.03 2.93
N THR A 78 0.47 4.50 2.22
CA THR A 78 1.11 3.79 1.12
C THR A 78 2.61 4.08 1.14
N GLY A 79 3.38 3.39 0.31
CA GLY A 79 4.79 3.66 0.13
C GLY A 79 5.17 3.84 -1.34
N GLY A 80 6.37 4.37 -1.51
CA GLY A 80 6.97 4.54 -2.83
C GLY A 80 8.47 4.72 -2.74
N MET A 81 9.13 4.56 -3.88
CA MET A 81 10.56 4.75 -4.03
C MET A 81 10.88 5.78 -5.08
N LYS A 82 12.02 6.43 -4.94
CA LYS A 82 12.55 7.26 -6.02
C LYS A 82 12.80 6.38 -7.25
N PRO A 83 12.19 6.67 -8.41
CA PRO A 83 12.42 5.90 -9.63
C PRO A 83 13.79 6.25 -10.24
N GLU A 84 14.52 5.26 -10.74
CA GLU A 84 15.71 5.49 -11.58
C GLU A 84 15.33 5.79 -13.04
N PHE A 85 14.20 5.26 -13.51
CA PHE A 85 13.64 5.44 -14.83
C PHE A 85 12.10 5.37 -14.78
N ILE A 86 11.44 5.81 -15.86
CA ILE A 86 9.98 5.72 -15.95
C ILE A 86 9.59 4.25 -16.16
N VAL A 87 8.71 3.77 -15.28
CA VAL A 87 8.02 2.49 -15.40
C VAL A 87 6.65 2.81 -15.97
N GLU A 88 6.31 2.23 -17.12
CA GLU A 88 4.98 2.42 -17.71
C GLU A 88 3.93 1.54 -17.04
N GLY A 89 2.66 1.97 -17.09
CA GLY A 89 1.53 1.17 -16.62
C GLY A 89 1.35 1.15 -15.10
N VAL A 90 2.14 1.92 -14.37
CA VAL A 90 2.07 2.08 -12.91
C VAL A 90 1.85 3.54 -12.54
N ASP A 91 1.32 3.73 -11.34
CA ASP A 91 0.97 5.02 -10.80
C ASP A 91 2.16 5.61 -10.00
N TYR A 92 2.16 6.92 -9.84
CA TYR A 92 3.22 7.65 -9.13
C TYR A 92 2.63 8.53 -8.03
N LEU A 93 3.46 8.83 -7.04
CA LEU A 93 3.16 9.76 -5.96
C LEU A 93 4.09 10.98 -6.05
N VAL A 94 3.58 12.12 -5.61
CA VAL A 94 4.41 13.28 -5.30
C VAL A 94 4.48 13.41 -3.79
N LYS A 95 5.66 13.22 -3.21
CA LYS A 95 5.86 13.45 -1.77
C LYS A 95 5.86 14.96 -1.48
N GLY A 96 5.18 15.33 -0.41
CA GLY A 96 5.14 16.70 0.12
C GLY A 96 6.01 16.82 1.36
N GLU A 97 5.41 17.34 2.43
CA GLU A 97 6.07 17.59 3.71
C GLU A 97 6.56 16.29 4.37
N LEU A 98 7.80 16.30 4.86
CA LEU A 98 8.32 15.25 5.72
C LEU A 98 7.70 15.39 7.11
N ILE A 99 6.96 14.36 7.54
CA ILE A 99 6.29 14.33 8.84
C ILE A 99 7.20 13.73 9.91
N LYS A 100 7.89 12.63 9.58
CA LYS A 100 8.73 11.88 10.52
C LYS A 100 9.77 11.06 9.78
N GLU A 101 10.87 10.74 10.45
CA GLU A 101 11.84 9.74 10.00
C GLU A 101 12.14 8.79 11.17
N VAL A 102 12.03 7.49 10.94
CA VAL A 102 12.25 6.44 11.95
C VAL A 102 13.03 5.31 11.31
N SER A 103 14.17 4.94 11.89
CA SER A 103 14.94 3.76 11.46
C SER A 103 15.27 3.73 9.95
N GLY A 104 15.48 4.90 9.34
CA GLY A 104 15.76 5.04 7.90
C GLY A 104 14.51 5.08 7.00
N VAL A 105 13.31 4.95 7.55
CA VAL A 105 12.04 5.11 6.83
C VAL A 105 11.52 6.53 7.03
N LYS A 106 11.16 7.19 5.93
CA LYS A 106 10.64 8.56 5.92
C LYS A 106 9.15 8.57 5.63
N LEU A 107 8.38 9.21 6.51
CA LEU A 107 6.95 9.42 6.38
C LEU A 107 6.69 10.81 5.80
N TYR A 108 6.00 10.87 4.66
CA TYR A 108 5.64 12.11 4.00
C TYR A 108 4.13 12.25 3.88
N ARG A 109 3.65 13.50 3.89
CA ARG A 109 2.30 13.79 3.39
C ARG A 109 2.31 13.69 1.86
N VAL A 110 1.40 12.92 1.28
CA VAL A 110 1.24 12.87 -0.18
C VAL A 110 0.71 14.22 -0.66
N ALA A 111 1.43 14.86 -1.57
CA ALA A 111 1.05 16.14 -2.17
C ALA A 111 0.19 15.95 -3.41
N ASP A 112 0.44 14.89 -4.18
CA ASP A 112 -0.30 14.58 -5.40
C ASP A 112 -0.21 13.09 -5.75
N TYR A 113 -1.19 12.61 -6.50
CA TYR A 113 -1.21 11.29 -7.11
C TYR A 113 -1.21 11.47 -8.63
N ILE A 114 -0.39 10.69 -9.32
CA ILE A 114 -0.26 10.75 -10.77
C ILE A 114 -0.67 9.40 -11.34
N ASP A 115 -1.79 9.39 -12.07
CA ASP A 115 -2.28 8.18 -12.71
C ASP A 115 -1.33 7.75 -13.84
N ARG A 116 -1.21 6.43 -14.06
CA ARG A 116 -0.40 5.84 -15.15
C ARG A 116 -0.68 6.39 -16.55
N THR A 117 -1.86 6.98 -16.78
CA THR A 117 -2.25 7.61 -18.05
C THR A 117 -1.65 9.02 -18.23
N GLU A 118 -1.22 9.68 -17.16
CA GLU A 118 -0.63 11.04 -17.17
C GLU A 118 0.85 11.05 -17.57
N LYS A 119 1.18 10.43 -18.70
CA LYS A 119 2.58 10.18 -19.14
C LYS A 119 3.45 11.45 -19.19
N GLU A 120 2.89 12.58 -19.63
CA GLU A 120 3.65 13.84 -19.74
C GLU A 120 3.96 14.47 -18.38
N LYS A 121 3.09 14.26 -17.38
CA LYS A 121 3.31 14.70 -16.00
C LYS A 121 4.40 13.85 -15.33
N ILE A 122 4.37 12.53 -15.52
CA ILE A 122 5.42 11.63 -15.03
C ILE A 122 6.77 12.04 -15.63
N LYS A 123 6.83 12.23 -16.96
CA LYS A 123 8.05 12.64 -17.66
C LYS A 123 8.60 13.97 -17.15
N SER A 124 7.75 14.98 -16.95
CA SER A 124 8.22 16.30 -16.50
C SER A 124 8.77 16.30 -15.08
N MET A 125 8.35 15.33 -14.25
CA MET A 125 8.80 15.18 -12.86
C MET A 125 9.97 14.22 -12.69
N MET A 126 10.40 13.51 -13.73
CA MET A 126 11.55 12.62 -13.65
C MET A 126 12.82 13.37 -13.26
N GLY A 127 13.60 12.77 -12.36
CA GLY A 127 14.80 13.38 -11.79
C GLY A 127 14.52 14.38 -10.65
N SER A 128 13.26 14.78 -10.43
CA SER A 128 12.89 15.54 -9.23
C SER A 128 13.07 14.68 -7.98
N ASP A 129 13.29 15.33 -6.83
CA ASP A 129 13.33 14.62 -5.56
C ASP A 129 11.93 14.17 -5.08
N ASN A 130 10.87 14.80 -5.61
CA ASN A 130 9.52 14.64 -5.10
C ASN A 130 8.77 13.46 -5.74
N LEU A 131 9.15 13.04 -6.94
CA LEU A 131 8.50 11.95 -7.64
C LEU A 131 8.88 10.60 -7.03
N LEU A 132 7.86 9.80 -6.67
CA LEU A 132 8.01 8.44 -6.18
C LEU A 132 7.18 7.49 -7.05
N LEU A 133 7.77 6.36 -7.43
CA LEU A 133 7.07 5.20 -7.96
C LEU A 133 6.20 4.60 -6.86
N HIS A 134 4.91 4.38 -7.11
CA HIS A 134 4.01 3.76 -6.13
C HIS A 134 4.32 2.26 -5.95
N TRP A 135 4.41 1.79 -4.70
CA TRP A 135 4.74 0.38 -4.40
C TRP A 135 3.52 -0.54 -4.28
N ASN A 136 2.31 -0.05 -4.57
CA ASN A 136 1.06 -0.82 -4.49
C ASN A 136 0.92 -1.67 -3.22
N HIS A 137 1.34 -1.13 -2.08
CA HIS A 137 0.95 -1.66 -0.78
C HIS A 137 0.31 -0.54 0.01
N THR A 138 -0.72 -0.87 0.76
CA THR A 138 -1.48 0.12 1.51
C THR A 138 -1.84 -0.40 2.88
N ALA A 139 -1.97 0.50 3.84
CA ALA A 139 -2.32 0.15 5.22
C ALA A 139 -3.35 1.11 5.79
N MET A 140 -4.33 0.54 6.50
CA MET A 140 -5.38 1.23 7.24
C MET A 140 -6.05 0.23 8.18
N THR A 141 -6.93 0.69 9.08
CA THR A 141 -7.85 -0.20 9.83
C THR A 141 -9.13 -0.43 9.03
N GLY A 142 -9.83 -1.53 9.33
CA GLY A 142 -11.10 -1.86 8.68
C GLY A 142 -12.18 -0.79 8.90
N ASN A 143 -12.33 -0.32 10.14
CA ASN A 143 -13.29 0.73 10.49
C ASN A 143 -12.98 2.03 9.76
N ASN A 144 -11.71 2.47 9.75
CA ASN A 144 -11.32 3.73 9.11
C ASN A 144 -11.55 3.72 7.59
N LEU A 145 -11.44 2.56 6.93
CA LEU A 145 -11.69 2.44 5.50
C LEU A 145 -13.19 2.49 5.14
N MET A 146 -14.05 2.00 6.05
CA MET A 146 -15.48 1.84 5.80
C MET A 146 -16.34 3.01 6.29
N GLU A 147 -15.75 3.97 7.00
CA GLU A 147 -16.38 5.25 7.40
C GLU A 147 -16.44 6.27 6.27
#